data_AF-A0A0H5Q8Q9-F1
#
_entry.id   AF-A0A0H5Q8Q9-F1
#
_cell.length_a   1.000
_cell.length_b   1.000
_cell.length_c   1.000
_cell.angle_alpha   90.00
_cell.angle_beta   90.00
_cell.angle_gamma   90.00
#
_symmetry.space_group_name_H-M   'P 1'
#
loop_
_entity.id
_entity.type
_entity.pdbx_description
1 polymer ?
#
loop_
_entity_poly.entity_id
_entity_poly.type
_entity_poly.pdbx_seq_one_letter_code
_entity_poly.pdbx_strand_id
1 'polypeptide(L)' 'MPEHTTANTPKYVTEMIHYQCGVCSMTATVVNTPTSTLAWHDHMMQHARMLNFRSWTWAIEQMDLGPAD' A
#
# COMPACT_ATOMS: atom_id res chain seq x y z
N MET A 1 12.09 39.26 17.66
CA MET A 1 11.26 38.68 16.58
C MET A 1 11.24 37.19 16.85
N PRO A 2 10.11 36.53 17.10
CA PRO A 2 10.15 35.10 17.37
C PRO A 2 10.33 34.35 16.05
N GLU A 3 11.11 33.30 16.16
CA GLU A 3 11.71 32.50 15.10
C GLU A 3 10.68 31.44 14.73
N HIS A 4 10.21 31.43 13.48
CA HIS A 4 9.30 30.39 13.00
C HIS A 4 10.10 29.09 12.85
N THR A 5 10.14 28.30 13.92
CA THR A 5 10.60 26.92 13.88
C THR A 5 9.62 26.13 13.02
N THR A 6 9.96 25.91 11.74
CA THR A 6 9.26 24.95 10.88
C THR A 6 9.32 23.59 11.56
N ALA A 7 8.20 23.18 12.14
CA ALA A 7 8.03 21.84 12.67
C ALA A 7 8.23 20.85 11.52
N ASN A 8 9.30 20.08 11.59
CA ASN A 8 9.61 19.02 10.63
C ASN A 8 8.72 17.82 10.98
N THR A 9 7.42 17.91 10.68
CA THR A 9 6.47 16.83 10.96
C THR A 9 6.88 15.62 10.11
N PRO A 10 7.17 14.45 10.71
CA PRO A 10 7.51 13.26 9.95
C PRO A 10 6.34 12.93 9.02
N LYS A 11 6.58 12.98 7.71
CA LYS A 11 5.63 12.47 6.71
C LYS A 11 5.53 10.96 6.90
N TYR A 12 4.44 10.48 7.49
CA TYR A 12 4.16 9.05 7.51
C TYR A 12 3.75 8.64 6.09
N VAL A 13 4.59 7.82 5.47
CA VAL A 13 4.32 7.21 4.16
C VAL A 13 3.85 5.79 4.38
N THR A 14 2.66 5.46 3.88
CA THR A 14 2.14 4.09 3.90
C THR A 14 2.27 3.50 2.51
N GLU A 15 3.04 2.43 2.35
CA GLU A 15 3.11 1.68 1.10
C GLU A 15 1.88 0.77 0.96
N MET A 16 1.24 0.84 -0.20
CA MET A 16 0.11 0.00 -0.57
C MET A 16 0.49 -0.88 -1.75
N ILE A 17 -0.14 -2.05 -1.83
CA ILE A 17 -0.04 -2.96 -2.96
C ILE A 17 -1.43 -3.39 -3.39
N HIS A 18 -1.66 -3.42 -4.70
CA HIS A 18 -2.80 -4.08 -5.30
C HIS A 18 -2.36 -5.36 -5.99
N TYR A 19 -3.15 -6.40 -5.80
CA TYR A 19 -3.03 -7.68 -6.48
C TYR A 19 -4.27 -7.98 -7.31
N GLN A 20 -4.06 -8.47 -8.54
CA GLN A 20 -5.12 -8.99 -9.40
C GLN A 20 -4.76 -10.36 -9.90
N CYS A 21 -5.61 -11.33 -9.59
CA CYS A 21 -5.44 -12.69 -10.05
C CYS A 21 -5.73 -12.77 -11.56
N GLY A 22 -4.89 -13.51 -12.29
CA GLY A 22 -5.10 -13.82 -13.71
C GLY A 22 -5.82 -15.16 -13.93
N VAL A 23 -6.19 -15.87 -12.85
CA VAL A 23 -6.88 -17.18 -12.91
C VAL A 23 -8.35 -17.05 -12.49
N CYS A 24 -8.61 -16.31 -11.42
CA CYS A 24 -9.97 -15.98 -10.97
C CYS A 24 -10.17 -14.46 -10.95
N SER A 25 -11.40 -14.01 -10.71
CA SER A 25 -11.74 -12.58 -10.68
C SER A 25 -11.38 -11.87 -9.36
N MET A 26 -10.53 -12.46 -8.52
CA MET A 26 -10.19 -11.88 -7.21
C MET A 26 -9.17 -10.74 -7.35
N THR A 27 -9.43 -9.65 -6.65
CA THR A 27 -8.54 -8.50 -6.49
C THR A 27 -8.41 -8.13 -5.01
N ALA A 28 -7.24 -7.66 -4.59
CA ALA A 28 -6.99 -7.21 -3.22
C ALA A 28 -6.12 -5.96 -3.19
N THR A 29 -6.57 -4.92 -2.49
CA THR A 29 -5.76 -3.73 -2.17
C THR A 29 -5.46 -3.74 -0.68
N VAL A 30 -4.18 -3.74 -0.31
CA VAL A 30 -3.72 -3.94 1.08
C VAL A 30 -2.48 -3.09 1.37
N VAL A 31 -2.19 -2.85 2.65
CA VAL A 31 -0.90 -2.27 3.07
C VAL A 31 0.21 -3.26 2.74
N ASN A 32 1.27 -2.78 2.09
CA ASN A 32 2.41 -3.60 1.65
C ASN A 32 3.23 -4.09 2.85
N THR A 33 2.78 -5.20 3.44
CA THR A 33 3.39 -5.84 4.60
C THR A 33 3.73 -7.30 4.28
N PRO A 34 4.70 -7.92 4.97
CA PRO A 34 5.00 -9.34 4.78
C PRO A 34 3.77 -10.24 4.95
N THR A 35 2.91 -9.93 5.91
CA THR A 35 1.65 -10.65 6.15
C THR A 35 0.71 -10.55 4.95
N SER A 36 0.59 -9.38 4.33
CA SER A 36 -0.25 -9.19 3.14
C SER A 36 0.26 -9.99 1.93
N THR A 37 1.59 -10.06 1.77
CA THR A 37 2.23 -10.87 0.72
C THR A 37 2.02 -12.36 0.96
N LEU A 38 2.12 -12.81 2.21
CA LEU A 38 1.86 -14.21 2.57
C LEU A 38 0.39 -14.58 2.30
N ALA A 39 -0.56 -13.73 2.67
CA ALA A 39 -1.97 -13.97 2.39
C ALA A 39 -2.26 -14.05 0.88
N TRP A 40 -1.62 -13.20 0.06
CA TRP A 40 -1.72 -13.31 -1.40
C TRP A 40 -1.08 -14.59 -1.93
N HIS A 41 0.08 -14.98 -1.39
CA HIS A 41 0.74 -16.24 -1.73
C HIS A 41 -0.15 -17.45 -1.44
N ASP A 42 -0.79 -17.49 -0.27
CA ASP A 42 -1.72 -18.56 0.12
C ASP A 42 -2.92 -18.66 -0.82
N HIS A 43 -3.43 -17.53 -1.29
CA HIS A 43 -4.40 -17.50 -2.38
C HIS A 43 -3.84 -18.12 -3.67
N MET A 44 -2.65 -17.71 -4.10
CA MET A 44 -2.05 -18.18 -5.36
C MET A 44 -1.70 -19.67 -5.34
N MET A 45 -1.45 -20.26 -4.16
CA MET A 45 -1.27 -21.71 -4.00
C MET A 45 -2.51 -22.54 -4.37
N GLN A 46 -3.71 -21.92 -4.37
CA GLN A 46 -4.94 -22.60 -4.80
C GLN A 46 -5.04 -22.72 -6.33
N HIS A 47 -4.16 -22.03 -7.07
CA HIS A 47 -4.14 -22.06 -8.53
C HIS A 47 -2.94 -22.86 -9.06
N ALA A 48 -3.11 -23.51 -10.21
CA ALA A 48 -2.03 -24.26 -10.85
C ALA A 48 -0.85 -23.39 -11.36
N ARG A 49 -1.04 -22.06 -11.45
CA ARG A 49 -0.05 -21.11 -11.95
C ARG A 49 0.16 -19.96 -10.96
N MET A 50 1.10 -20.13 -10.03
CA MET A 50 1.39 -19.16 -8.96
C MET A 50 1.77 -17.75 -9.44
N LEU A 51 2.34 -17.62 -10.65
CA LEU A 51 2.79 -16.34 -11.19
C LEU A 51 1.75 -15.67 -12.12
N ASN A 52 0.56 -16.26 -12.26
CA ASN A 52 -0.49 -15.69 -13.09
C ASN A 52 -1.27 -14.62 -12.32
N PHE A 53 -0.60 -13.53 -11.97
CA PHE A 53 -1.19 -12.34 -11.36
C PHE A 53 -0.44 -11.08 -11.80
N ARG A 54 -1.07 -9.93 -11.56
CA ARG A 54 -0.43 -8.62 -11.70
C ARG A 54 -0.36 -7.97 -10.32
N SER A 55 0.66 -7.14 -10.08
CA SER A 55 0.77 -6.32 -8.87
C SER A 55 1.35 -4.94 -9.16
N TRP A 56 0.88 -3.95 -8.40
CA TRP A 56 1.29 -2.54 -8.52
C TRP A 56 1.28 -1.92 -7.14
N THR A 57 2.32 -1.16 -6.86
CA THR A 57 2.56 -0.52 -5.57
C THR A 57 2.50 0.99 -5.71
N TRP A 58 2.02 1.65 -4.67
CA TRP A 58 2.06 3.10 -4.56
C TRP A 58 2.21 3.50 -3.10
N ALA A 59 2.77 4.69 -2.89
CA ALA A 59 2.86 5.30 -1.58
C ALA A 59 1.63 6.21 -1.36
N ILE A 60 1.03 6.11 -0.18
CA ILE A 60 0.09 7.10 0.34
C ILE A 60 0.88 8.03 1.26
N GLU A 61 0.98 9.29 0.86
CA GLU A 61 1.51 10.36 1.72
C GLU A 61 0.38 10.93 2.57
N GLN A 62 0.61 11.06 3.88
CA GLN A 62 -0.28 11.86 4.72
C GLN A 62 -0.20 13.32 4.28
N MET A 63 -1.34 13.87 3.84
CA MET A 63 -1.48 15.30 3.59
C MET A 63 -1.83 15.99 4.90
N ASP A 64 -0.96 16.89 5.37
CA ASP A 64 -1.30 17.81 6.45
C ASP A 64 -2.28 18.83 5.87
N LEU A 65 -3.54 18.80 6.34
CA LEU A 65 -4.57 19.69 5.83
C LEU A 65 -4.47 21.11 6.42
N GLY A 66 -3.59 21.36 7.39
CA GLY A 66 -3.50 22.62 8.13
C GLY A 66 -4.84 23.10 8.70
N PRO A 67 -4.88 24.19 9.48
CA PRO A 67 -6.11 24.95 9.61
C PRO A 67 -6.41 25.59 8.25
N ALA A 68 -7.61 25.35 7.71
CA ALA A 68 -8.13 26.14 6.60
C ALA A 68 -8.37 27.57 7.12
N ASP A 69 -7.54 28.53 6.68
CA ASP A 69 -7.75 29.97 6.89
C ASP A 69 -9.03 30.44 6.19
#